data_AF-A0AAD4IBY0-F1
#
_entry.id   AF-A0AAD4IBY0-F1
#
_cell.length_a   1.000
_cell.length_b   1.000
_cell.length_c   1.000
_cell.angle_alpha   90.00
_cell.angle_beta   90.00
_cell.angle_gamma   90.00
#
_symmetry.space_group_name_H-M   'P 1'
#
loop_
_entity.id
_entity.type
_entity.pdbx_description
1 polymer ?
#
loop_
_entity_poly.entity_id
_entity_poly.type
_entity_poly.pdbx_seq_one_letter_code
_entity_poly.pdbx_strand_id
1 'polypeptide(L)'
;MAVCPPTSAVSVKLVCISDTHNEQPHDIPLGDILIHAGDMTVNGSFKEIQDQLDWLSALPHQHKTVIAGNHDLLLDQSFFRRNPRLACPENDEHKLKQIRFGTGGG
;
A
#
# COMPACT_ATOMS: atom_id res chain seq x y z
N MET A 1 -18.79 -17.37 43.70
CA MET A 1 -17.88 -17.25 42.55
C MET A 1 -18.67 -16.62 41.42
N ALA A 2 -18.33 -15.40 41.00
CA ALA A 2 -18.99 -14.77 39.85
C ALA A 2 -18.27 -15.25 38.58
N VAL A 3 -18.99 -15.96 37.72
CA VAL A 3 -18.52 -16.31 36.38
C VAL A 3 -18.88 -15.14 35.48
N CYS A 4 -17.89 -14.37 35.01
CA CYS A 4 -18.12 -13.39 33.97
C CYS A 4 -18.60 -14.12 32.70
N PRO A 5 -19.72 -13.73 32.08
CA PRO A 5 -20.11 -14.29 30.80
C PRO A 5 -19.03 -13.97 29.75
N PRO A 6 -18.75 -14.87 28.79
CA PRO A 6 -17.87 -14.53 27.69
C PRO A 6 -18.49 -13.35 26.95
N THR A 7 -17.85 -12.18 27.02
CA THR A 7 -18.13 -11.12 26.08
C THR A 7 -17.91 -11.71 24.70
N SER A 8 -18.94 -11.76 23.85
CA SER A 8 -18.77 -12.01 22.42
C SER A 8 -17.85 -10.91 21.89
N ALA A 9 -16.55 -11.18 21.93
CA ALA A 9 -15.53 -10.23 21.55
C ALA A 9 -15.70 -9.98 20.05
N VAL A 10 -16.01 -8.74 19.69
CA VAL A 10 -15.96 -8.31 18.30
C VAL A 10 -14.50 -8.45 17.87
N SER A 11 -14.23 -9.41 16.99
CA SER A 11 -12.89 -9.68 16.47
C SER A 11 -12.70 -8.93 15.15
N VAL A 12 -11.56 -8.26 15.00
CA VAL A 12 -11.16 -7.57 13.78
C VAL A 12 -10.18 -8.46 13.02
N LYS A 13 -10.44 -8.69 11.74
CA LYS A 13 -9.59 -9.48 10.84
C LYS A 13 -8.64 -8.57 10.08
N LEU A 14 -7.35 -8.71 10.37
CA LEU A 14 -6.27 -8.08 9.63
C LEU A 14 -5.79 -9.00 8.51
N VAL A 15 -5.57 -8.45 7.33
CA VAL A 15 -4.94 -9.12 6.19
C VAL A 15 -3.64 -8.38 5.93
N CYS A 16 -2.52 -9.08 6.09
CA CYS A 16 -1.19 -8.49 5.95
C CYS A 16 -0.49 -9.09 4.73
N ILE A 17 -0.02 -8.23 3.84
CA ILE A 17 0.79 -8.57 2.67
C ILE A 17 1.99 -7.62 2.59
N SER A 18 3.01 -7.99 1.82
CA SER A 18 4.24 -7.21 1.66
C SER A 18 5.01 -7.70 0.44
N ASP A 19 5.99 -6.93 -0.02
CA ASP A 19 7.00 -7.34 -0.99
C ASP A 19 6.40 -7.90 -2.28
N THR A 20 5.31 -7.30 -2.77
CA THR A 20 4.63 -7.77 -3.99
C THR A 20 5.44 -7.48 -5.25
N HIS A 21 6.35 -6.50 -5.24
CA HIS A 21 7.27 -6.24 -6.37
C HIS A 21 6.60 -6.24 -7.75
N ASN A 22 5.58 -5.39 -7.93
CA ASN A 22 4.71 -5.29 -9.11
C ASN A 22 3.73 -6.46 -9.33
N GLU A 23 3.76 -7.52 -8.53
CA GLU A 23 2.73 -8.56 -8.56
C GLU A 23 1.42 -8.08 -7.96
N GLN A 24 0.31 -8.68 -8.40
CA GLN A 24 -1.06 -8.35 -7.99
C GLN A 24 -1.81 -9.65 -7.67
N PRO A 25 -1.49 -10.33 -6.56
CA PRO A 25 -2.09 -11.60 -6.19
C PRO A 25 -3.63 -11.53 -6.18
N HIS A 26 -4.27 -12.53 -6.76
CA HIS A 26 -5.73 -12.59 -6.89
C HIS A 26 -6.42 -13.25 -5.68
N ASP A 27 -5.67 -14.00 -4.88
CA ASP A 27 -6.13 -14.83 -3.77
C ASP A 27 -5.97 -14.14 -2.41
N ILE A 28 -6.26 -12.84 -2.34
CA ILE A 28 -6.21 -12.08 -1.10
C ILE A 28 -7.41 -12.44 -0.21
N PRO A 29 -7.18 -12.94 1.04
CA PRO A 29 -8.27 -13.27 1.94
C PRO A 29 -9.15 -12.07 2.28
N LEU A 30 -10.44 -12.31 2.52
CA LEU A 30 -11.34 -11.28 3.04
C LEU A 30 -10.98 -10.92 4.49
N GLY A 31 -11.01 -9.63 4.79
CA GLY A 31 -10.85 -9.10 6.14
C GLY A 31 -11.30 -7.65 6.24
N ASP A 32 -11.30 -7.13 7.46
CA ASP A 32 -11.79 -5.78 7.75
C ASP A 32 -10.75 -4.71 7.35
N ILE A 33 -9.47 -5.02 7.57
CA ILE A 33 -8.35 -4.13 7.31
C ILE A 33 -7.27 -4.87 6.52
N LEU A 34 -6.87 -4.31 5.37
CA LEU A 34 -5.70 -4.73 4.60
C LEU A 34 -4.51 -3.83 4.96
N ILE A 35 -3.35 -4.44 5.18
CA ILE A 35 -2.07 -3.76 5.38
C ILE A 35 -1.08 -4.28 4.35
N HIS A 36 -0.56 -3.37 3.52
CA HIS A 36 0.60 -3.62 2.67
C HIS A 36 1.86 -3.05 3.34
N ALA A 37 2.82 -3.90 3.69
CA ALA A 37 3.91 -3.54 4.61
C ALA A 37 5.22 -3.08 3.96
N GLY A 38 5.25 -2.90 2.63
CA GLY A 38 6.41 -2.33 1.92
C GLY A 38 6.67 -3.04 0.60
N ASP A 39 7.51 -2.45 -0.24
CA ASP A 39 8.05 -3.02 -1.48
C ASP A 39 6.97 -3.50 -2.45
N MET A 40 5.98 -2.63 -2.70
CA MET A 40 4.93 -2.95 -3.67
C MET A 40 5.44 -2.88 -5.12
N THR A 41 6.56 -2.21 -5.35
CA THR A 41 7.15 -2.01 -6.68
C THR A 41 8.54 -2.61 -6.83
N VAL A 42 9.06 -2.64 -8.06
CA VAL A 42 10.46 -3.03 -8.34
C VAL A 42 11.36 -1.79 -8.41
N ASN A 43 10.93 -0.73 -9.10
CA ASN A 43 11.75 0.46 -9.33
C ASN A 43 11.18 1.74 -8.69
N GLY A 44 9.97 1.67 -8.12
CA GLY A 44 9.30 2.81 -7.53
C GLY A 44 8.99 3.89 -8.55
N SER A 45 8.68 3.51 -9.79
CA SER A 45 8.27 4.47 -10.82
C SER A 45 6.86 5.02 -10.54
N PHE A 46 6.52 6.17 -11.10
CA PHE A 46 5.16 6.72 -10.94
C PHE A 46 4.11 5.73 -11.45
N LYS A 47 4.38 5.10 -12.59
CA LYS A 47 3.48 4.11 -13.16
C LYS A 47 3.33 2.88 -12.27
N GLU A 48 4.43 2.33 -11.78
CA GLU A 48 4.40 1.14 -10.91
C GLU A 48 3.62 1.41 -9.63
N ILE A 49 3.88 2.56 -8.99
CA ILE A 49 3.17 2.94 -7.76
C ILE A 49 1.68 3.12 -8.04
N GLN A 50 1.30 3.86 -9.10
CA GLN A 50 -0.12 4.09 -9.39
C GLN A 50 -0.84 2.78 -9.73
N ASP A 51 -0.24 1.90 -10.54
CA ASP A 51 -0.82 0.59 -10.87
C ASP A 51 -1.06 -0.27 -9.61
N GLN A 52 -0.14 -0.24 -8.64
CA GLN A 52 -0.28 -0.96 -7.37
C GLN A 52 -1.33 -0.36 -6.45
N LEU A 53 -1.40 0.97 -6.34
CA LEU A 53 -2.43 1.63 -5.55
C LEU A 53 -3.83 1.45 -6.15
N ASP A 54 -3.96 1.45 -7.48
CA ASP A 54 -5.21 1.17 -8.17
C ASP A 54 -5.70 -0.26 -7.85
N TRP A 55 -4.80 -1.25 -7.93
CA TRP A 55 -5.10 -2.64 -7.53
C TRP A 55 -5.50 -2.75 -6.05
N LEU A 56 -4.71 -2.19 -5.13
CA LEU A 56 -5.01 -2.22 -3.69
C LEU A 56 -6.34 -1.52 -3.37
N SER A 57 -6.67 -0.45 -4.09
CA SER A 57 -7.93 0.28 -3.90
C SER A 57 -9.16 -0.53 -4.32
N ALA A 58 -9.01 -1.38 -5.34
CA ALA A 58 -10.08 -2.23 -5.88
C ALA A 58 -10.39 -3.45 -5.00
N LEU A 59 -9.52 -3.80 -4.06
CA LEU A 59 -9.76 -4.90 -3.12
C LEU A 59 -10.95 -4.60 -2.19
N PRO A 60 -11.73 -5.62 -1.78
CA PRO A 60 -13.01 -5.44 -1.08
C PRO A 60 -12.89 -5.03 0.40
N HIS A 61 -11.68 -4.94 0.95
CA HIS A 61 -11.44 -4.60 2.36
C HIS A 61 -11.93 -3.17 2.67
N GLN A 62 -12.57 -2.97 3.84
CA GLN A 62 -13.13 -1.66 4.18
C GLN A 62 -12.02 -0.62 4.41
N HIS A 63 -10.96 -1.01 5.11
CA HIS A 63 -9.80 -0.16 5.37
C HIS A 63 -8.56 -0.73 4.70
N LYS A 64 -7.75 0.15 4.12
CA LYS A 64 -6.45 -0.21 3.53
C LYS A 64 -5.38 0.74 4.07
N THR A 65 -4.29 0.18 4.55
CA THR A 65 -3.08 0.92 4.93
C THR A 65 -1.93 0.43 4.06
N VAL A 66 -1.20 1.35 3.46
CA VAL A 66 -0.06 1.03 2.60
C VAL A 66 1.16 1.77 3.11
N ILE A 67 2.24 1.02 3.28
CA ILE A 67 3.53 1.50 3.76
C ILE A 67 4.51 1.36 2.60
N ALA A 68 5.34 2.39 2.39
CA ALA A 68 6.40 2.37 1.39
C ALA A 68 7.59 1.55 1.89
N GLY A 69 8.15 0.71 1.03
CA GLY A 69 9.44 0.04 1.26
C GLY A 69 10.59 0.73 0.53
N ASN A 70 11.77 0.08 0.51
CA ASN A 70 12.96 0.63 -0.14
C ASN A 70 12.90 0.58 -1.67
N HIS A 71 12.04 -0.24 -2.26
CA HIS A 71 11.81 -0.25 -3.71
C HIS A 71 10.83 0.82 -4.17
N ASP A 72 10.03 1.40 -3.27
CA ASP A 72 9.00 2.39 -3.59
C ASP A 72 9.56 3.81 -3.69
N LEU A 73 10.63 3.96 -4.47
CA LEU A 73 11.50 5.14 -4.52
C LEU A 73 10.74 6.46 -4.70
N LEU A 74 9.65 6.52 -5.49
CA LEU A 74 8.82 7.73 -5.65
C LEU A 74 8.33 8.31 -4.32
N LEU A 75 8.17 7.48 -3.30
CA LEU A 75 7.64 7.87 -2.00
C LEU A 75 8.72 8.45 -1.05
N ASP A 76 10.02 8.36 -1.37
CA ASP A 76 11.11 8.99 -0.61
C ASP A 76 11.67 10.24 -1.30
N GLN A 77 11.07 11.40 -1.02
CA GLN A 77 11.56 12.71 -1.47
C GLN A 77 13.02 12.98 -1.11
N SER A 78 13.46 12.49 0.05
CA SER A 78 14.83 12.74 0.52
C SER A 78 15.85 11.94 -0.27
N PHE A 79 15.48 10.73 -0.71
CA PHE A 79 16.31 9.88 -1.56
C PHE A 79 16.52 10.51 -2.94
N PHE A 80 15.48 11.06 -3.58
CA PHE A 80 15.62 11.79 -4.85
C PHE A 80 16.62 12.93 -4.79
N ARG A 81 16.50 13.76 -3.75
CA ARG A 81 17.39 14.92 -3.57
C ARG A 81 18.84 14.51 -3.39
N ARG A 82 19.10 13.34 -2.79
CA ARG A 82 20.47 12.81 -2.57
C ARG A 82 21.00 12.03 -3.77
N ASN A 83 20.14 11.34 -4.52
CA ASN A 83 20.52 10.36 -5.54
C ASN A 83 19.80 10.58 -6.89
N PRO A 84 19.95 11.74 -7.56
CA PRO A 84 19.20 12.05 -8.78
C PRO A 84 19.45 11.09 -9.95
N ARG A 85 20.55 10.32 -9.93
CA ARG A 85 20.88 9.31 -10.96
C ARG A 85 20.19 7.96 -10.76
N LEU A 86 19.73 7.67 -9.54
CA LEU A 86 19.03 6.43 -9.19
C LEU A 86 17.51 6.58 -9.28
N ALA A 87 17.04 7.82 -9.43
CA ALA A 87 15.66 8.11 -9.73
C ALA A 87 15.30 7.55 -11.11
N CYS A 88 14.12 6.94 -11.24
CA CYS A 88 13.51 6.81 -12.56
C CYS A 88 13.42 8.22 -13.16
N PRO A 89 13.83 8.48 -14.42
CA PRO A 89 13.85 9.83 -14.99
C PRO A 89 12.49 10.54 -14.97
N GLU A 90 11.41 9.77 -14.89
CA GLU A 90 10.05 10.28 -14.76
C GLU A 90 9.70 10.73 -13.33
N ASN A 91 10.45 10.31 -12.31
CA ASN A 91 10.14 10.61 -10.92
C ASN A 91 10.59 12.02 -10.54
N ASP A 92 9.64 12.85 -10.13
CA ASP A 92 9.89 14.18 -9.58
C ASP A 92 8.89 14.53 -8.47
N GLU A 93 9.11 15.68 -7.80
CA GLU A 93 8.21 16.16 -6.75
C GLU A 93 6.78 16.46 -7.26
N HIS A 94 6.61 16.77 -8.55
CA HIS A 94 5.30 16.99 -9.15
C HIS A 94 4.53 15.67 -9.33
N LYS A 95 5.20 14.59 -9.72
CA LYS A 95 4.65 13.24 -9.84
C LYS A 95 4.24 12.66 -8.51
N LEU A 96 5.04 12.85 -7.46
CA LEU A 96 4.64 12.44 -6.11
C LEU A 96 3.31 13.09 -5.69
N LYS A 97 3.11 14.37 -5.99
CA LYS A 97 1.84 15.08 -5.73
C LYS A 97 0.69 14.62 -6.62
N GLN A 98 0.95 13.85 -7.67
CA GLN A 98 -0.06 13.28 -8.56
C GLN A 98 -0.55 11.91 -8.13
N ILE A 99 0.17 11.21 -7.23
CA ILE A 99 -0.24 9.89 -6.73
C ILE A 99 -1.62 9.98 -6.08
N ARG A 100 -2.49 9.02 -6.39
CA ARG A 100 -3.82 8.88 -5.80
C ARG A 100 -4.01 7.47 -5.27
N PHE A 101 -4.61 7.36 -4.09
CA PHE A 101 -5.07 6.08 -3.56
C PHE A 101 -6.58 5.96 -3.79
N GLY A 102 -6.96 5.15 -4.78
CA GLY A 102 -8.34 5.03 -5.23
C GLY A 102 -8.83 6.21 -6.06
N THR A 103 -9.97 6.01 -6.74
CA THR A 103 -10.71 7.08 -7.39
C THR A 103 -11.57 7.77 -6.33
N GLY A 104 -11.61 9.10 -6.32
CA GLY A 104 -12.49 9.86 -5.42
C GLY A 104 -13.97 9.72 -5.79
N GLY A 105 -14.53 8.52 -5.62
CA GLY A 105 -15.97 8.25 -5.72
C GLY A 105 -16.54 8.01 -4.32
N GLY A 106 -17.41 8.93 -3.88
CA GLY A 106 -18.24 8.75 -2.67
C GLY A 106 -19.43 7.84 -2.90
#